data_AF-A0A0V1E657-F1
#
_entry.id   AF-A0A0V1E657-F1
#
_cell.length_a   1.000
_cell.length_b   1.000
_cell.length_c   1.000
_cell.angle_alpha   90.00
_cell.angle_beta   90.00
_cell.angle_gamma   90.00
#
_symmetry.space_group_name_H-M   'P 1'
#
loop_
_entity.id
_entity.type
_entity.pdbx_description
1 polymer ?
#
loop_
_entity_poly.entity_id
_entity_poly.type
_entity_poly.pdbx_seq_one_letter_code
_entity_poly.pdbx_strand_id
1 'polypeptide(L)'
;MRIIFETSYELPDGQVITIGSERFRCPEALFQPSLLGLECCGVHEITKSSIMKCDVDLRRELNENIILSGGSTMGVNVNIHIPPERKYSVWIGGSIMASLNTFQKMWVFYKDYEEYGSAVVHRKCF
;
A
#
# COMPACT_ATOMS: atom_id res chain seq x y z
N MET A 1 -13.91 -14.71 -22.91
CA MET A 1 -12.77 -14.93 -21.99
C MET A 1 -13.19 -16.03 -21.02
N ARG A 2 -12.59 -17.23 -21.09
CA ARG A 2 -12.94 -18.34 -20.18
C ARG A 2 -12.29 -18.07 -18.83
N ILE A 3 -13.08 -17.73 -17.81
CA ILE A 3 -12.62 -17.69 -16.43
C ILE A 3 -12.38 -19.15 -16.04
N ILE A 4 -11.12 -19.51 -15.83
CA ILE A 4 -10.75 -20.81 -15.29
C ILE A 4 -11.05 -20.73 -13.80
N PHE A 5 -12.10 -21.43 -13.35
CA PHE A 5 -12.54 -21.41 -11.96
C PHE A 5 -11.61 -22.20 -11.03
N GLU A 6 -10.87 -23.17 -11.56
CA GLU A 6 -10.08 -24.12 -10.78
C GLU A 6 -8.64 -24.18 -11.30
N THR A 7 -7.66 -24.11 -10.41
CA THR A 7 -6.24 -24.22 -10.74
C THR A 7 -5.55 -25.13 -9.75
N SER A 8 -4.75 -26.05 -10.28
CA SER A 8 -3.95 -26.96 -9.47
C SER A 8 -2.64 -26.28 -9.06
N TYR A 9 -2.27 -26.41 -7.78
CA TYR A 9 -1.00 -25.92 -7.23
C TYR A 9 -0.28 -27.08 -6.54
N GLU A 10 1.00 -27.27 -6.86
CA GLU A 10 1.86 -28.28 -6.24
C GLU A 10 2.56 -27.68 -5.01
N LEU A 11 2.37 -28.33 -3.87
CA LEU A 11 2.99 -27.99 -2.60
C LEU A 11 4.46 -28.47 -2.57
N PRO A 12 5.31 -27.92 -1.69
CA PRO A 12 6.73 -28.31 -1.60
C PRO A 12 6.99 -29.79 -1.28
N ASP A 13 5.99 -30.52 -0.79
CA ASP A 13 6.01 -31.96 -0.52
C ASP A 13 5.57 -32.82 -1.73
N GLY A 14 5.23 -32.19 -2.86
CA GLY A 14 4.74 -32.82 -4.09
C GLY A 14 3.23 -33.05 -4.12
N GLN A 15 2.48 -32.68 -3.07
CA GLN A 15 1.02 -32.82 -3.08
C GLN A 15 0.38 -31.74 -3.95
N VAL A 16 -0.55 -32.14 -4.83
CA VAL A 16 -1.29 -31.19 -5.69
C VAL A 16 -2.65 -30.86 -5.06
N ILE A 17 -2.89 -29.58 -4.79
CA ILE A 17 -4.17 -29.05 -4.31
C ILE A 17 -4.90 -28.34 -5.45
N THR A 18 -6.24 -28.43 -5.46
CA THR A 18 -7.07 -27.68 -6.42
C THR A 18 -7.65 -26.46 -5.72
N ILE A 19 -7.31 -25.28 -6.21
CA ILE A 19 -7.82 -24.00 -5.70
C ILE A 19 -8.88 -23.49 -6.66
N GLY A 20 -10.10 -23.30 -6.14
CA GLY A 20 -11.26 -22.87 -6.91
C GLY A 20 -11.52 -21.36 -6.80
N SER A 21 -12.76 -21.02 -6.46
CA SER A 21 -13.24 -19.64 -6.29
C SER A 21 -12.53 -18.85 -5.18
N GLU A 22 -11.80 -19.52 -4.28
CA GLU A 22 -11.04 -18.93 -3.18
C GLU A 22 -10.01 -17.89 -3.67
N ARG A 23 -9.49 -18.08 -4.89
CA ARG A 23 -8.55 -17.15 -5.54
C ARG A 23 -9.10 -15.75 -5.70
N PHE A 24 -10.43 -15.63 -5.85
CA PHE A 24 -11.11 -14.35 -6.03
C PHE A 24 -11.75 -13.87 -4.72
N ARG A 25 -12.19 -14.79 -3.86
CA ARG A 25 -12.76 -14.44 -2.53
C ARG A 25 -11.71 -13.90 -1.57
N CYS A 26 -10.47 -14.38 -1.63
CA CYS A 26 -9.38 -13.93 -0.76
C CYS A 26 -9.06 -12.43 -0.95
N PRO A 27 -8.80 -11.92 -2.17
CA PRO A 27 -8.58 -10.49 -2.38
C PRO A 27 -9.86 -9.65 -2.19
N GLU A 28 -11.05 -10.22 -2.35
CA GLU A 28 -12.33 -9.52 -2.12
C GLU A 28 -12.46 -9.02 -0.68
N ALA A 29 -11.82 -9.69 0.30
CA ALA A 29 -11.80 -9.24 1.68
C ALA A 29 -11.21 -7.83 1.89
N LEU A 30 -10.38 -7.33 0.95
CA LEU A 30 -9.89 -5.96 0.98
C LEU A 30 -10.98 -4.92 0.64
N PHE A 31 -11.94 -5.32 -0.20
CA PHE A 31 -13.05 -4.48 -0.63
C PHE A 31 -14.28 -4.68 0.24
N GLN A 32 -14.51 -5.90 0.71
CA GLN A 32 -15.60 -6.27 1.59
C GLN A 32 -15.06 -6.98 2.85
N PRO A 33 -14.58 -6.23 3.84
CA PRO A 33 -14.06 -6.80 5.09
C PRO A 33 -15.10 -7.57 5.91
N SER A 34 -16.39 -7.32 5.68
CA SER A 34 -17.49 -8.06 6.31
C SER A 34 -17.49 -9.55 6.00
N LEU A 35 -16.84 -9.98 4.90
CA LEU A 35 -16.62 -11.40 4.60
C LEU A 35 -15.73 -12.10 5.63
N LEU A 36 -14.89 -11.34 6.34
CA LEU A 36 -14.05 -11.82 7.45
C LEU A 36 -14.68 -11.56 8.83
N GLY A 37 -15.92 -11.04 8.88
CA GLY A 37 -16.56 -10.61 10.13
C GLY A 37 -15.96 -9.32 10.70
N LEU A 38 -15.28 -8.51 9.89
CA LEU A 38 -14.72 -7.23 10.30
C LEU A 38 -15.69 -6.10 9.99
N GLU A 39 -15.97 -5.26 10.99
CA GLU A 39 -16.77 -4.04 10.86
C GLU A 39 -15.87 -2.86 10.45
N CYS A 40 -15.25 -2.95 9.28
CA CYS A 40 -14.48 -1.87 8.70
C CYS A 40 -14.82 -1.63 7.24
N CYS A 41 -14.59 -0.41 6.78
CA CYS A 41 -14.77 -0.01 5.40
C CYS A 41 -13.74 -0.67 4.49
N GLY A 42 -14.12 -0.98 3.27
CA GLY A 42 -13.19 -1.46 2.25
C GLY A 42 -12.19 -0.40 1.83
N VAL A 43 -11.09 -0.82 1.19
CA VAL A 43 -10.02 0.09 0.71
C VAL A 43 -10.55 1.17 -0.24
N HIS A 44 -11.56 0.84 -1.06
CA HIS A 44 -12.18 1.75 -2.01
C HIS A 44 -12.97 2.89 -1.31
N GLU A 45 -13.72 2.56 -0.25
CA GLU A 45 -14.44 3.54 0.56
C GLU A 45 -13.50 4.42 1.36
N ILE A 46 -12.47 3.83 1.96
CA ILE A 46 -11.45 4.56 2.72
C ILE A 46 -10.72 5.57 1.82
N THR A 47 -10.37 5.16 0.59
CA THR A 47 -9.74 6.03 -0.40
C THR A 47 -10.65 7.22 -0.74
N LYS A 48 -11.92 6.95 -1.05
CA LYS A 48 -12.90 7.99 -1.35
C LYS A 48 -13.13 8.94 -0.16
N SER A 49 -13.26 8.39 1.05
CA SER A 49 -13.44 9.16 2.29
C SER A 49 -12.24 10.08 2.54
N SER A 50 -11.02 9.60 2.32
CA SER A 50 -9.80 10.39 2.46
C SER A 50 -9.77 11.57 1.48
N ILE A 51 -10.11 11.34 0.21
CA ILE A 51 -10.19 12.40 -0.80
C ILE A 51 -11.29 13.41 -0.46
N MET A 52 -12.44 12.95 0.07
CA MET A 52 -13.54 13.83 0.47
C MET A 52 -13.23 14.68 1.71
N LYS A 53 -12.25 14.30 2.53
CA LYS A 53 -11.74 15.13 3.63
C LYS A 53 -10.79 16.24 3.17
N CYS A 54 -10.25 16.13 1.95
CA CYS A 54 -9.41 17.16 1.35
C CYS A 54 -10.24 18.31 0.76
N ASP A 55 -9.57 19.45 0.58
CA ASP A 55 -10.13 20.62 -0.09
C ASP A 55 -10.66 20.26 -1.49
N VAL A 56 -11.80 20.85 -1.87
CA VAL A 56 -12.52 20.58 -3.12
C VAL A 56 -11.62 20.78 -4.33
N ASP A 57 -10.75 21.80 -4.29
CA ASP A 57 -9.85 22.14 -5.40
C ASP A 57 -8.81 21.03 -5.68
N LEU A 58 -8.40 20.29 -4.65
CA LEU A 58 -7.42 19.20 -4.76
C LEU A 58 -8.05 17.87 -5.18
N ARG A 59 -9.37 17.69 -5.03
CA ARG A 59 -10.02 16.38 -5.22
C ARG A 59 -9.86 15.84 -6.64
N ARG A 60 -9.88 16.70 -7.64
CA ARG A 60 -9.70 16.29 -9.04
C ARG A 60 -8.31 15.69 -9.25
N GLU A 61 -7.28 16.41 -8.81
CA GLU A 61 -5.89 15.98 -8.94
C GLU A 61 -5.62 14.68 -8.15
N LEU A 62 -6.18 14.56 -6.93
CA LEU A 62 -6.03 13.36 -6.12
C LEU A 62 -6.73 12.13 -6.73
N ASN A 63 -7.86 12.29 -7.41
CA ASN A 63 -8.53 11.19 -8.11
C ASN A 63 -7.79 10.77 -9.38
N GLU A 64 -7.15 11.72 -10.07
CA GLU A 64 -6.35 11.45 -11.27
C GLU A 64 -5.03 10.74 -10.94
N ASN A 65 -4.46 11.00 -9.75
CA ASN A 65 -3.12 10.54 -9.35
C ASN A 65 -3.14 9.53 -8.18
N ILE A 66 -4.03 8.54 -8.23
CA ILE A 66 -4.01 7.43 -7.26
C ILE A 66 -2.86 6.47 -7.62
N ILE A 67 -1.98 6.19 -6.66
CA ILE A 67 -0.84 5.28 -6.84
C ILE A 67 -1.00 4.09 -5.90
N LEU A 68 -0.82 2.88 -6.43
CA LEU A 68 -0.82 1.66 -5.64
C LEU A 68 0.61 1.25 -5.24
N SER A 69 0.84 1.04 -3.95
CA SER A 69 2.11 0.58 -3.39
C SER A 69 1.91 -0.61 -2.44
N GLY A 70 2.96 -1.42 -2.26
CA GLY A 70 2.95 -2.57 -1.34
C GLY A 70 2.52 -3.90 -1.95
N GLY A 71 2.97 -5.00 -1.33
CA GLY A 71 2.84 -6.36 -1.88
C GLY A 71 1.40 -6.85 -2.05
N SER A 72 0.49 -6.52 -1.13
CA SER A 72 -0.91 -6.97 -1.17
C SER A 72 -1.67 -6.45 -2.40
N THR A 73 -1.21 -5.34 -3.00
CA THR A 73 -1.79 -4.79 -4.23
C THR A 73 -1.41 -5.60 -5.47
N MET A 74 -0.41 -6.50 -5.40
CA MET A 74 0.03 -7.34 -6.54
C MET A 74 -1.03 -8.33 -7.02
N GLY A 75 -1.89 -8.79 -6.11
CA GLY A 75 -2.99 -9.73 -6.42
C GLY A 75 -4.27 -9.07 -6.91
N VAL A 76 -4.32 -7.73 -6.98
CA VAL A 76 -5.52 -6.98 -7.37
C VAL A 76 -5.34 -6.41 -8.77
N ASN A 77 -6.32 -6.64 -9.64
CA ASN A 77 -6.34 -6.09 -10.98
C ASN A 77 -7.21 -4.82 -10.99
N VAL A 78 -6.58 -3.65 -10.99
CA VAL A 78 -7.25 -2.35 -10.93
C VAL A 78 -6.77 -1.49 -12.10
N ASN A 79 -7.68 -0.74 -12.74
CA ASN A 79 -7.34 0.14 -13.86
C ASN A 79 -6.81 1.49 -13.34
N ILE A 80 -5.64 1.47 -12.72
CA ILE A 80 -4.96 2.63 -12.11
C ILE A 80 -3.49 2.61 -12.55
N HIS A 81 -2.78 3.74 -12.49
CA HIS A 81 -1.35 3.79 -12.80
C HIS A 81 -0.56 2.92 -11.80
N ILE A 82 0.03 1.85 -12.32
CA ILE A 82 0.65 0.80 -11.51
C ILE A 82 2.13 0.69 -11.92
N PRO A 83 3.07 1.15 -11.07
CA PRO A 83 4.47 0.89 -11.32
C PRO A 83 4.76 -0.62 -11.15
N PRO A 84 5.54 -1.24 -12.06
CA PRO A 84 5.84 -2.67 -11.99
C PRO A 84 6.59 -3.05 -10.70
N GLU A 85 7.38 -2.13 -10.16
CA GLU A 85 8.15 -2.29 -8.92
C GLU A 85 7.39 -1.84 -7.66
N ARG A 86 6.06 -1.76 -7.70
CA ARG A 86 5.25 -1.24 -6.58
C ARG A 86 5.48 -1.92 -5.24
N LYS A 87 5.94 -3.17 -5.23
CA LYS A 87 6.35 -3.90 -4.02
C LYS A 87 7.51 -3.21 -3.29
N TYR A 88 8.42 -2.57 -4.02
CA TYR A 88 9.61 -1.91 -3.50
C TYR A 88 9.53 -0.38 -3.58
N SER A 89 8.44 0.19 -4.12
CA SER A 89 8.24 1.63 -4.29
C SER A 89 8.57 2.46 -3.04
N VAL A 90 8.14 2.01 -1.85
CA VAL A 90 8.44 2.67 -0.57
C VAL A 90 9.94 2.69 -0.27
N TRP A 91 10.62 1.57 -0.51
CA TRP A 91 12.07 1.44 -0.30
C TRP A 91 12.88 2.26 -1.31
N ILE A 92 12.47 2.24 -2.58
CA ILE A 92 13.08 3.04 -3.64
C ILE A 92 12.94 4.53 -3.32
N GLY A 93 11.74 4.98 -2.92
CA GLY A 93 11.50 6.36 -2.49
C GLY A 93 12.40 6.77 -1.32
N GLY A 94 12.56 5.90 -0.31
CA GLY A 94 13.48 6.13 0.81
C GLY A 94 14.94 6.21 0.39
N SER A 95 15.40 5.34 -0.51
CA SER A 95 16.77 5.36 -1.03
C SER A 95 17.07 6.62 -1.84
N ILE A 96 16.14 7.04 -2.69
CA ILE A 96 16.25 8.30 -3.44
C ILE A 96 16.31 9.48 -2.45
N MET A 97 15.36 9.55 -1.52
CA MET A 97 15.28 10.64 -0.53
C MET A 97 16.54 10.74 0.33
N ALA A 98 17.06 9.61 0.84
CA ALA A 98 18.29 9.57 1.63
C ALA A 98 19.52 10.03 0.86
N SER A 99 19.51 9.89 -0.47
CA SER A 99 20.61 10.28 -1.35
C SER A 99 20.58 11.77 -1.73
N LEU A 100 19.51 12.51 -1.41
CA LEU A 100 19.41 13.93 -1.71
C LEU A 100 20.25 14.76 -0.72
N ASN A 101 21.11 15.64 -1.25
CA ASN A 101 21.88 16.59 -0.42
C ASN A 101 20.97 17.50 0.42
N THR A 102 19.78 17.84 -0.08
CA THR A 102 18.79 18.62 0.67
C THR A 102 18.25 17.87 1.89
N PHE A 103 18.18 16.54 1.82
CA PHE A 103 17.66 15.69 2.89
C PHE A 103 18.65 15.53 4.06
N GLN A 104 19.94 15.79 3.84
CA GLN A 104 20.95 15.78 4.92
C GLN A 104 20.60 16.75 6.05
N LYS A 105 19.92 17.86 5.76
CA LYS A 105 19.46 18.83 6.77
C LYS A 105 18.36 18.26 7.69
N MET A 106 17.64 17.24 7.23
CA MET A 106 16.57 16.58 7.99
C MET A 106 17.09 15.48 8.91
N TRP A 107 18.37 15.11 8.81
CA TRP A 107 18.95 14.07 9.66
C TRP A 107 18.94 14.49 11.12
N VAL A 108 18.66 13.54 12.01
CA VAL A 108 18.80 13.71 13.45
C VAL A 108 20.18 13.20 13.84
N PHE A 109 21.06 14.11 14.26
CA PHE A 109 22.38 13.71 14.73
C PHE A 109 22.31 13.22 16.17
N TYR A 110 23.26 12.36 16.54
CA TYR A 110 23.36 11.82 17.89
C TYR A 110 23.38 12.93 18.96
N LYS A 111 24.14 14.01 18.73
CA LYS A 111 24.22 15.17 19.63
C LYS A 111 22.87 15.86 19.83
N ASP A 112 22.11 16.05 18.75
CA ASP A 112 20.78 16.66 18.81
C ASP A 112 19.82 15.77 19.62
N TYR A 113 19.97 14.45 19.53
CA TYR A 113 19.15 13.51 20.29
C TYR A 113 19.52 13.47 21.78
N GLU A 114 20.79 13.59 22.15
CA GLU A 114 21.20 13.68 23.56
C GLU A 114 20.68 14.95 24.23
N GLU A 115 20.66 16.09 23.52
CA GLU A 115 20.25 17.37 24.07
C GLU A 115 18.71 17.51 24.17
N TYR A 116 17.99 17.12 23.12
CA TYR A 116 16.55 17.35 23.00
C TYR A 116 15.70 16.09 23.21
N GLY A 117 16.34 14.93 23.37
CA GLY A 117 15.66 13.64 23.50
C GLY A 117 14.82 13.27 22.28
N SER A 118 13.78 12.45 22.49
CA SER A 118 12.86 12.02 21.44
C SER A 118 12.07 13.16 20.78
N ALA A 119 11.97 14.32 21.44
CA ALA A 119 11.25 15.47 20.92
C ALA A 119 11.86 16.02 19.61
N VAL A 120 13.17 15.82 19.37
CA VAL A 120 13.83 16.25 18.13
C VAL A 120 13.25 15.56 16.89
N VAL A 121 12.84 14.29 17.02
CA VAL A 121 12.25 13.51 15.94
C VAL A 121 10.88 14.08 15.59
N HIS A 122 10.05 14.35 16.60
CA HIS A 122 8.73 14.94 16.39
C HIS A 122 8.79 16.31 15.73
N ARG A 123 9.78 17.15 16.08
CA ARG A 123 9.98 18.47 15.47
C ARG A 123 10.45 18.43 14.02
N LYS A 124 11.18 17.39 13.62
CA LYS A 124 11.72 17.29 12.24
C LYS A 124 10.79 16.51 11.31
N CYS A 125 9.93 15.64 11.83
CA CYS A 125 9.12 14.72 11.01
C CYS A 125 7.64 15.12 10.87
N PHE A 126 7.12 16.04 11.69
CA PHE A 126 5.72 16.48 11.69
C PHE A 126 5.62 18.00 11.84
#